data_AF-D2CK05-F1
#
_entry.id   AF-D2CK05-F1
#
_cell.length_a   1.000
_cell.length_b   1.000
_cell.length_c   1.000
_cell.angle_alpha   90.00
_cell.angle_beta   90.00
_cell.angle_gamma   90.00
#
_symmetry.space_group_name_H-M   'P 1'
#
loop_
_entity.id
_entity.type
_entity.pdbx_description
1 polymer ?
#
loop_
_entity_poly.entity_id
_entity_poly.type
_entity_poly.pdbx_seq_one_letter_code
_entity_poly.pdbx_strand_id
1 'polypeptide(L)'
;MFLYYLILAPIVAILLISINVILAPSNLYVDKTGPFECGFTSYQQSRAAISVAFILVAILFLPFDLEISSILPYVISAYTNNLYGLIILIIFLTLLVIAFVLEVLLQVLRIDRQYLKKDSDSEYYKV
;
A
#
# COMPACT_ATOMS: atom_id res chain seq x y z
N MET A 1 -33.05 -2.36 -3.48
CA MET A 1 -32.40 -1.29 -2.69
C MET A 1 -30.87 -1.31 -2.86
N PHE A 2 -30.17 -2.42 -2.62
CA PHE A 2 -28.71 -2.50 -2.80
C PHE A 2 -28.19 -2.11 -4.20
N LEU A 3 -28.75 -2.70 -5.27
CA LEU A 3 -28.36 -2.39 -6.66
C LEU A 3 -28.55 -0.91 -7.01
N TYR A 4 -29.58 -0.28 -6.44
CA TYR A 4 -29.86 1.14 -6.65
C TYR A 4 -28.75 2.01 -6.05
N TYR A 5 -28.31 1.72 -4.83
CA TYR A 5 -27.18 2.44 -4.22
C TYR A 5 -25.86 2.22 -4.95
N LEU A 6 -25.59 1.00 -5.41
CA LEU A 6 -24.37 0.67 -6.14
C LEU A 6 -24.25 1.47 -7.45
N ILE A 7 -25.37 1.71 -8.13
CA ILE A 7 -25.42 2.48 -9.38
C ILE A 7 -25.47 3.99 -9.10
N LEU A 8 -26.21 4.43 -8.08
CA LEU A 8 -26.41 5.87 -7.81
C LEU A 8 -25.13 6.57 -7.32
N ALA A 9 -24.34 5.94 -6.47
CA ALA A 9 -23.12 6.54 -5.92
C ALA A 9 -22.11 7.01 -6.99
N PRO A 10 -21.69 6.16 -7.96
CA PRO A 10 -20.77 6.61 -9.01
C PRO A 10 -21.42 7.63 -9.96
N ILE A 11 -22.72 7.52 -10.23
CA ILE A 11 -23.44 8.49 -11.08
C ILE A 11 -23.38 9.88 -10.47
N VAL A 12 -23.66 10.02 -9.17
CA VAL A 12 -23.60 11.31 -8.48
C VAL A 12 -22.18 11.87 -8.48
N ALA A 13 -21.16 11.04 -8.26
CA ALA A 13 -19.76 11.46 -8.31
C ALA A 13 -19.36 12.02 -9.69
N ILE A 14 -19.73 11.31 -10.77
CA ILE A 14 -19.45 11.73 -12.15
C ILE A 14 -20.23 13.01 -12.49
N LEU A 15 -21.48 13.13 -12.03
CA LEU A 15 -22.31 14.31 -12.28
C LEU A 15 -21.71 15.56 -11.60
N LEU A 16 -21.26 15.45 -10.36
CA LEU A 16 -20.61 16.56 -9.65
C LEU A 16 -19.30 16.99 -10.31
N ILE A 17 -18.47 16.03 -10.75
CA ILE A 17 -17.24 16.33 -11.51
C ILE A 17 -17.59 17.02 -12.84
N SER A 18 -18.62 16.54 -13.54
CA SER A 18 -19.06 17.09 -14.83
C SER A 18 -19.56 18.53 -14.68
N ILE A 19 -20.35 18.81 -13.63
CA ILE A 19 -20.78 20.18 -13.29
C ILE A 19 -19.56 21.06 -13.01
N ASN A 20 -18.58 20.58 -12.23
CA ASN A 20 -17.38 21.35 -11.94
C ASN A 20 -16.60 21.70 -13.22
N VAL A 21 -16.40 20.75 -14.14
CA VAL A 21 -15.68 20.98 -15.39
C VAL A 21 -16.41 21.98 -16.31
N ILE A 22 -17.74 21.97 -16.32
CA ILE A 22 -18.53 22.89 -17.16
C ILE A 22 -18.59 24.30 -16.55
N LEU A 23 -18.72 24.42 -15.23
CA LEU A 23 -18.91 25.71 -14.55
C LEU A 23 -17.60 26.38 -14.13
N ALA A 24 -16.53 25.62 -13.89
CA ALA A 24 -15.28 26.18 -13.38
C ALA A 24 -14.51 26.94 -14.49
N PRO A 25 -14.00 28.15 -14.21
CA PRO A 25 -13.17 28.88 -15.16
C PRO A 25 -11.83 28.17 -15.36
N SER A 26 -11.54 27.74 -16.59
CA SER A 26 -10.28 27.09 -16.96
C SER A 26 -9.31 28.10 -17.61
N ASN A 27 -8.42 28.69 -16.81
CA ASN A 27 -7.27 29.43 -17.33
C ASN A 27 -6.03 28.52 -17.30
N LEU A 28 -5.58 28.07 -18.47
CA LEU A 28 -4.35 27.29 -18.64
C LEU A 28 -3.21 28.22 -19.06
N TYR A 29 -2.17 28.28 -18.24
CA TYR A 29 -0.90 28.92 -18.58
C TYR A 29 0.23 27.93 -18.32
N VAL A 30 1.36 28.10 -19.01
CA VAL A 30 2.48 27.15 -19.04
C VAL A 30 2.94 26.75 -17.64
N ASP A 31 3.07 27.73 -16.74
CA ASP A 31 3.52 27.50 -15.36
C ASP A 31 2.44 26.87 -14.45
N LYS A 32 1.15 26.92 -14.83
CA LYS A 32 0.05 26.24 -14.10
C LYS A 32 0.03 24.75 -14.40
N THR A 33 0.45 24.39 -15.61
CA THR A 33 0.39 23.02 -16.12
C THR A 33 1.63 22.20 -15.77
N GLY A 34 2.71 22.85 -15.33
CA GLY A 34 3.92 22.20 -14.83
C GLY A 34 3.84 21.81 -13.36
N PRO A 35 4.71 20.90 -12.90
CA PRO A 35 4.87 20.63 -11.47
C PRO A 35 5.38 21.87 -10.73
N PHE A 36 4.96 22.02 -9.48
CA PHE A 36 5.46 23.09 -8.61
C PHE A 36 6.92 22.82 -8.25
N GLU A 37 7.84 23.48 -8.95
CA GLU A 37 9.28 23.42 -8.69
C GLU A 37 9.77 24.76 -8.11
N CYS A 38 10.78 24.72 -7.24
CA CYS A 38 11.41 25.93 -6.68
C CYS A 38 12.34 26.64 -7.70
N GLY A 39 12.06 26.55 -9.00
CA GLY A 39 12.84 27.20 -10.08
C GLY A 39 14.05 26.41 -10.60
N PHE A 40 14.16 25.12 -10.27
CA PHE A 40 15.24 24.25 -10.77
C PHE A 40 14.68 23.09 -11.58
N THR A 41 15.15 22.93 -12.83
CA THR A 41 14.76 21.82 -13.69
C THR A 41 15.34 20.51 -13.19
N SER A 42 14.46 19.57 -12.78
CA SER A 42 14.87 18.21 -12.45
C SER A 42 15.21 17.43 -13.74
N TYR A 43 16.45 17.51 -14.20
CA TYR A 43 17.01 16.54 -15.16
C TYR A 43 17.47 15.27 -14.45
N GLN A 44 16.66 14.74 -13.54
CA GLN A 44 17.04 13.60 -12.71
C GLN A 44 16.08 12.42 -12.85
N GLN A 45 16.64 11.25 -12.53
CA GLN A 45 15.98 9.95 -12.59
C GLN A 45 14.63 9.98 -11.87
N SER A 46 13.56 9.63 -12.60
CA SER A 46 12.18 9.61 -12.07
C SER A 46 11.97 8.60 -10.93
N ARG A 47 12.93 7.70 -10.69
CA ARG A 47 12.88 6.71 -9.60
C ARG A 47 13.68 7.20 -8.40
N ALA A 48 12.98 7.47 -7.31
CA ALA A 48 13.58 7.66 -6.00
C ALA A 48 14.00 6.31 -5.40
N ALA A 49 15.17 6.27 -4.75
CA ALA A 49 15.55 5.13 -3.91
C ALA A 49 14.67 5.12 -2.66
N ILE A 50 13.89 4.05 -2.50
CA ILE A 50 12.98 3.84 -1.38
C ILE A 50 13.48 2.61 -0.61
N SER A 51 13.30 2.59 0.72
CA SER A 51 13.67 1.42 1.53
C SER A 51 12.92 0.17 1.07
N VAL A 52 13.61 -0.98 1.06
CA VAL A 52 13.03 -2.28 0.68
C VAL A 52 11.87 -2.67 1.58
N ALA A 53 11.84 -2.19 2.83
CA ALA A 53 10.75 -2.45 3.76
C ALA A 53 9.38 -2.03 3.23
N PHE A 54 9.28 -0.98 2.41
CA PHE A 54 8.00 -0.54 1.83
C PHE A 54 7.43 -1.55 0.82
N ILE A 55 8.28 -2.21 0.04
CA ILE A 55 7.82 -3.25 -0.88
C ILE A 55 7.57 -4.58 -0.16
N LEU A 56 8.32 -4.84 0.91
CA LEU A 56 8.09 -6.01 1.78
C LEU A 56 6.72 -6.00 2.43
N VAL A 57 6.18 -4.84 2.86
CA VAL A 57 4.81 -4.76 3.37
C VAL A 57 3.79 -5.24 2.32
N ALA A 58 3.95 -4.86 1.05
CA ALA A 58 3.05 -5.28 -0.02
C ALA A 58 3.15 -6.79 -0.30
N ILE A 59 4.35 -7.37 -0.23
CA ILE A 59 4.57 -8.81 -0.39
C ILE A 59 3.99 -9.58 0.80
N LEU A 60 4.15 -9.07 2.03
CA LEU A 60 3.64 -9.68 3.25
C LEU A 60 2.12 -9.58 3.38
N PHE A 61 1.50 -8.57 2.78
CA PHE A 61 0.04 -8.49 2.70
C PHE A 61 -0.56 -9.72 2.00
N LEU A 62 0.11 -10.29 1.01
CA LEU A 62 -0.40 -11.41 0.21
C LEU A 62 -0.65 -12.70 1.03
N PRO A 63 0.32 -13.24 1.79
CA PRO A 63 0.07 -14.44 2.62
C PRO A 63 -0.95 -14.17 3.75
N PHE A 64 -0.99 -12.97 4.32
CA PHE A 64 -1.98 -12.61 5.33
C PHE A 64 -3.40 -12.48 4.76
N ASP A 65 -3.55 -11.97 3.54
CA ASP A 65 -4.82 -11.94 2.83
C ASP A 65 -5.27 -13.38 2.47
N LEU A 66 -4.34 -14.24 2.04
CA LEU A 66 -4.62 -15.66 1.82
C LEU A 66 -5.01 -16.40 3.10
N GLU A 67 -4.44 -16.05 4.26
CA GLU A 67 -4.83 -16.61 5.55
C GLU A 67 -6.33 -16.37 5.80
N ILE A 68 -6.77 -15.11 5.75
CA ILE A 68 -8.16 -14.73 6.01
C ILE A 68 -9.09 -15.30 4.93
N SER A 69 -8.68 -15.25 3.65
CA SER A 69 -9.45 -15.81 2.56
C SER A 69 -9.62 -17.34 2.66
N SER A 70 -8.67 -18.05 3.28
CA SER A 70 -8.75 -19.51 3.49
C SER A 70 -9.59 -19.89 4.71
N ILE A 71 -9.66 -19.04 5.74
CA ILE A 71 -10.50 -19.24 6.92
C ILE A 71 -11.98 -19.13 6.53
N LEU A 72 -12.34 -18.20 5.65
CA LEU A 72 -13.72 -17.94 5.24
C LEU A 72 -14.49 -19.18 4.71
N PRO A 73 -14.00 -19.97 3.73
CA PRO A 73 -14.70 -21.15 3.26
C PRO A 73 -14.82 -22.24 4.34
N TYR A 74 -13.82 -22.38 5.23
CA TYR A 74 -13.91 -23.30 6.35
C TYR A 74 -15.01 -22.89 7.33
N VAL A 75 -15.09 -21.61 7.70
CA VAL A 75 -16.14 -21.10 8.61
C VAL A 75 -17.53 -21.35 8.04
N ILE A 76 -17.73 -21.13 6.73
CA ILE A 76 -19.03 -21.37 6.06
C ILE A 76 -19.40 -22.86 6.03
N SER A 77 -18.41 -23.75 5.95
CA SER A 77 -18.60 -25.20 5.80
C SER A 77 -18.18 -26.01 7.04
N ALA A 78 -18.09 -25.36 8.20
CA ALA A 78 -17.58 -25.98 9.43
C ALA A 78 -18.42 -27.19 9.86
N TYR A 79 -19.75 -27.12 9.66
CA TYR A 79 -20.67 -28.20 9.99
C TYR A 79 -20.46 -29.46 9.13
N THR A 80 -20.11 -29.29 7.84
CA THR A 80 -19.94 -30.42 6.91
C THR A 80 -18.55 -31.05 7.02
N ASN A 81 -17.52 -30.24 7.25
CA ASN A 81 -16.13 -30.71 7.29
C ASN A 81 -15.69 -31.27 8.65
N ASN A 82 -16.48 -31.05 9.70
CA ASN A 82 -16.29 -31.58 11.04
C ASN A 82 -14.83 -31.40 11.54
N LEU A 83 -14.31 -32.34 12.35
CA LEU A 83 -12.95 -32.26 12.87
C LEU A 83 -11.85 -32.41 11.81
N TYR A 84 -12.12 -33.07 10.68
CA TYR A 84 -11.12 -33.30 9.64
C TYR A 84 -10.70 -32.00 8.95
N GLY A 85 -11.67 -31.16 8.55
CA GLY A 85 -11.37 -29.84 7.98
C GLY A 85 -10.68 -28.92 8.98
N LEU A 86 -11.04 -29.02 10.26
CA LEU A 86 -10.40 -28.23 11.32
C LEU A 86 -8.90 -28.55 11.43
N ILE A 87 -8.53 -29.83 11.40
CA ILE A 87 -7.13 -30.26 11.50
C ILE A 87 -6.31 -29.74 10.32
N ILE A 88 -6.84 -29.84 9.09
CA ILE A 88 -6.17 -29.32 7.89
C ILE A 88 -5.99 -27.80 7.99
N LEU A 89 -7.03 -27.08 8.43
CA LEU A 89 -6.95 -25.63 8.62
C LEU A 89 -5.91 -25.25 9.67
N ILE A 90 -5.86 -25.94 10.81
CA ILE A 90 -4.87 -25.68 11.85
C ILE A 90 -3.44 -25.93 11.34
N ILE A 91 -3.21 -27.00 10.58
CA ILE A 91 -1.90 -27.26 9.97
C ILE A 91 -1.51 -26.14 9.00
N PHE A 92 -2.46 -25.68 8.18
CA PHE A 92 -2.23 -24.57 7.26
C PHE A 92 -1.91 -23.25 7.99
N LEU A 93 -2.71 -22.89 9.01
CA LEU A 93 -2.49 -21.68 9.81
C LEU A 93 -1.16 -21.72 10.57
N THR A 94 -0.80 -22.86 11.15
CA THR A 94 0.46 -22.99 11.87
C THR A 94 1.68 -22.80 10.96
N LEU A 95 1.63 -23.29 9.71
CA LEU A 95 2.69 -23.03 8.73
C LEU A 95 2.84 -21.54 8.41
N LEU A 96 1.72 -20.81 8.24
CA LEU A 96 1.76 -19.36 8.00
C LEU A 96 2.24 -18.59 9.23
N VAL A 97 1.81 -18.96 10.43
CA VAL A 97 2.27 -18.36 11.69
C VAL A 97 3.78 -18.54 11.86
N ILE A 98 4.33 -19.72 11.56
CA ILE A 98 5.78 -19.97 11.62
C ILE A 98 6.52 -19.04 10.64
N ALA A 99 6.03 -18.92 9.40
CA ALA A 99 6.61 -18.02 8.42
C ALA A 99 6.59 -16.55 8.88
N PHE A 100 5.49 -16.12 9.52
CA PHE A 100 5.39 -14.77 10.07
C PHE A 100 6.33 -14.54 11.26
N VAL A 101 6.43 -15.50 12.18
CA VAL A 101 7.36 -15.41 13.32
C VAL A 101 8.80 -15.27 12.84
N LEU A 102 9.20 -15.99 11.78
CA LEU A 102 10.52 -15.85 11.18
C LEU A 102 10.75 -14.44 10.60
N GLU A 103 9.76 -13.87 9.91
CA GLU A 103 9.85 -12.51 9.39
C GLU A 103 10.06 -11.48 10.50
N VAL A 104 9.25 -11.54 11.56
CA VAL A 104 9.35 -10.63 12.72
C VAL A 104 10.71 -10.76 13.41
N LEU A 105 11.20 -11.99 13.59
CA LEU A 105 12.50 -12.24 14.22
C LEU A 105 13.66 -11.66 13.41
N LEU A 106 13.56 -11.69 12.08
CA LEU A 106 14.56 -11.14 11.17
C LEU A 106 14.52 -9.59 11.09
N GLN A 107 13.52 -8.95 11.71
CA GLN A 107 13.34 -7.48 11.72
C GLN A 107 13.36 -6.85 10.33
N VAL A 108 12.85 -7.56 9.33
CA VAL A 108 12.94 -7.19 7.91
C VAL A 108 12.15 -5.91 7.59
N LEU A 109 11.11 -5.61 8.37
CA LEU A 109 10.30 -4.40 8.27
C LEU A 109 10.89 -3.17 8.98
N ARG A 110 12.06 -3.28 9.63
CA ARG A 110 12.63 -2.13 10.36
C ARG A 110 13.11 -1.05 9.39
N ILE A 111 12.59 0.17 9.56
CA ILE A 111 13.07 1.33 8.80
C ILE A 111 14.29 1.91 9.51
N ASP A 112 15.47 1.67 8.95
CA ASP A 112 16.70 2.28 9.45
C ASP A 112 16.78 3.76 9.05
N ARG A 113 17.00 4.63 10.04
CA ARG A 113 17.27 6.06 9.81
C ARG A 113 18.78 6.26 9.67
N GLN A 114 19.25 6.38 8.44
CA GLN A 114 20.67 6.64 8.15
C GLN A 114 21.15 8.06 8.55
N TYR A 115 20.24 8.94 8.99
CA TYR A 115 20.56 10.32 9.38
C TYR A 115 21.38 10.46 10.67
N LEU A 116 21.57 9.39 11.46
CA LEU A 116 22.33 9.43 12.72
C LEU A 116 23.79 8.99 12.58
N LYS A 117 24.28 8.66 11.38
CA LYS A 117 25.71 8.42 11.14
C LYS A 117 26.31 9.56 10.32
N LYS A 118 26.32 10.75 10.93
CA LYS A 118 27.18 11.86 10.52
C LYS A 118 27.84 12.43 11.77
N ASP A 119 28.91 11.77 12.18
CA ASP A 119 29.99 12.46 12.87
C ASP A 119 31.29 12.10 12.14
N SER A 120 32.14 13.13 11.97
CA SER A 120 33.29 13.27 11.05
C SER A 120 32.98 13.25 9.54
N ASP A 121 32.53 14.40 9.02
CA ASP A 121 33.14 15.09 7.86
C ASP A 121 32.31 16.34 7.52
N SER A 122 32.54 17.38 8.33
CA SER A 122 32.12 18.76 8.08
C SER A 122 33.17 19.52 7.26
N GLU A 123 33.83 18.87 6.30
CA GLU A 123 34.95 19.46 5.53
C GLU A 123 34.59 19.86 4.09
N TYR A 124 33.30 19.84 3.70
CA TYR A 124 32.89 20.15 2.32
C TYR A 124 32.08 21.45 2.14
N TYR A 125 32.07 22.34 3.14
CA TYR A 125 31.50 23.69 3.03
C TYR A 125 32.52 24.78 3.43
N LYS A 126 33.69 24.77 2.77
CA LYS A 126 34.61 25.92 2.70
C LYS A 126 34.85 26.27 1.23
N VAL A 127 33.98 27.10 0.67
CA VAL A 127 34.27 27.97 -0.48
C VAL A 127 33.50 29.27 -0.26
#